data_AF-A0AAV2RTM0-F1
#
_entry.id   AF-A0AAV2RTM0-F1
#
_cell.length_a   1.000
_cell.length_b   1.000
_cell.length_c   1.000
_cell.angle_alpha   90.00
_cell.angle_beta   90.00
_cell.angle_gamma   90.00
#
_symmetry.space_group_name_H-M   'P 1'
#
loop_
_entity.id
_entity.type
_entity.pdbx_description
1 polymer ?
#
loop_
_entity_poly.entity_id
_entity_poly.type
_entity_poly.pdbx_seq_one_letter_code
_entity_poly.pdbx_strand_id
1 'polypeptide(L)'
;LLYLSRYESECDVNFHSYEWGLMEKISSLLQIFYLMTKHMSERYANSGDIIPHVMIAKDYVTDELTRSRLTGLNTTLTSLKESFDTRFSKYLNDMNCIIATYLDPRHKDLFDNEDYGSIRSTANIELALIEKYLKYAKE
;
A
#
# COMPACT_ATOMS: atom_id res chain seq x y z
N LEU A 1 4.75 -16.97 30.10
CA LEU A 1 5.33 -18.26 29.65
C LEU A 1 4.29 -19.39 29.46
N LEU A 2 2.98 -19.12 29.43
CA LEU A 2 1.94 -20.16 29.29
C LEU A 2 1.47 -20.41 27.83
N TYR A 3 1.79 -19.52 26.90
CA TYR A 3 1.26 -19.59 25.53
C TYR A 3 1.99 -20.63 24.63
N LEU A 4 3.25 -20.95 24.95
CA LEU A 4 4.06 -21.89 24.14
C LEU A 4 3.75 -23.36 24.45
N SER A 5 3.36 -23.69 25.70
CA SER A 5 3.17 -25.08 26.14
C SER A 5 2.01 -25.84 25.49
N ARG A 6 1.08 -25.15 24.81
CA ARG A 6 -0.11 -25.79 24.22
C ARG A 6 0.12 -26.34 22.81
N TYR A 7 1.19 -25.91 22.13
CA TYR A 7 1.50 -26.32 20.75
C TYR A 7 2.71 -27.25 20.63
N GLU A 8 3.48 -27.47 21.70
CA GLU A 8 4.64 -28.36 21.68
C GLU A 8 4.27 -29.83 21.41
N SER A 9 3.03 -30.24 21.64
CA SER A 9 2.56 -31.61 21.41
C SER A 9 2.15 -31.92 19.96
N GLU A 10 1.96 -30.91 19.10
CA GLU A 10 1.42 -31.10 17.74
C GLU A 10 2.37 -30.61 16.62
N CYS A 11 3.48 -29.96 16.96
CA CYS A 11 4.43 -29.44 15.97
C CYS A 11 5.66 -30.34 15.82
N ASP A 12 5.49 -31.53 15.24
CA ASP A 12 6.62 -32.27 14.63
C ASP A 12 6.93 -31.67 13.23
N VAL A 13 7.10 -30.34 13.17
CA VAL A 13 7.39 -29.61 11.93
C VAL A 13 8.88 -29.33 11.91
N ASN A 14 9.66 -30.30 11.45
CA ASN A 14 11.06 -30.10 11.12
C ASN A 14 11.15 -29.32 9.79
N PHE A 15 11.12 -27.98 9.88
CA PHE A 15 11.33 -27.12 8.72
C PHE A 15 12.72 -27.35 8.14
N HIS A 16 12.78 -27.68 6.85
CA HIS A 16 14.03 -27.81 6.13
C HIS A 16 14.69 -26.43 5.96
N SER A 17 16.01 -26.38 5.78
CA SER A 17 16.76 -25.11 5.64
C SER A 17 16.22 -24.20 4.53
N TYR A 18 15.65 -24.78 3.48
CA TYR A 18 14.98 -24.06 2.40
C TYR A 18 13.70 -23.34 2.87
N GLU A 19 12.87 -24.01 3.67
CA GLU A 19 11.60 -23.46 4.16
C GLU A 19 11.85 -22.31 5.14
N TRP A 20 12.88 -22.40 5.97
CA TRP A 20 13.35 -21.28 6.79
C TRP A 20 13.75 -20.07 5.94
N GLY A 21 14.53 -20.29 4.88
CA GLY A 21 14.91 -19.22 3.96
C GLY A 21 13.72 -18.56 3.25
N LEU A 22 12.64 -19.31 2.99
CA LEU A 22 11.39 -18.74 2.48
C LEU A 22 10.67 -17.91 3.56
N MET A 23 10.63 -18.39 4.81
CA MET A 23 10.00 -17.65 5.91
C MET A 23 10.70 -16.32 6.20
N GLU A 24 12.03 -16.27 6.15
CA GLU A 24 12.79 -15.02 6.27
C GLU A 24 12.45 -14.03 5.15
N LYS A 25 12.33 -14.52 3.92
CA LYS A 25 11.90 -13.71 2.76
C LYS A 25 10.48 -13.18 2.93
N ILE A 26 9.54 -14.02 3.37
CA ILE A 26 8.17 -13.60 3.67
C ILE A 26 8.16 -12.54 4.78
N SER A 27 8.93 -12.74 5.85
CA SER A 27 9.05 -11.75 6.92
C SER A 27 9.58 -10.42 6.39
N SER A 28 10.60 -10.44 5.53
CA SER A 28 11.12 -9.23 4.87
C SER A 28 10.06 -8.56 3.99
N LEU A 29 9.26 -9.34 3.25
CA LEU A 29 8.16 -8.82 2.44
C LEU A 29 7.09 -8.15 3.31
N LEU A 30 6.74 -8.76 4.44
CA LEU A 30 5.71 -8.25 5.35
C LEU A 30 6.11 -6.95 6.07
N GLN A 31 7.41 -6.66 6.16
CA GLN A 31 7.93 -5.48 6.84
C GLN A 31 7.33 -4.17 6.31
N ILE A 32 7.14 -4.04 4.99
CA ILE A 32 6.57 -2.82 4.40
C ILE A 32 5.13 -2.59 4.84
N PHE A 33 4.33 -3.66 4.89
CA PHE A 33 2.94 -3.61 5.33
C PHE A 33 2.82 -3.27 6.81
N TYR A 34 3.75 -3.80 7.63
CA TYR A 34 3.85 -3.41 9.03
C TYR A 34 4.13 -1.92 9.20
N LEU A 35 5.12 -1.39 8.48
CA LEU A 35 5.48 0.04 8.56
C LEU A 35 4.32 0.94 8.15
N MET A 36 3.62 0.60 7.06
CA MET A 36 2.45 1.34 6.59
C MET A 36 1.29 1.29 7.58
N THR A 37 0.99 0.10 8.11
CA THR A 37 -0.09 -0.08 9.09
C THR A 37 0.21 0.66 10.38
N LYS A 38 1.46 0.62 10.84
CA LYS A 38 1.93 1.37 12.00
C LYS A 38 1.72 2.86 11.77
N HIS A 39 2.21 3.42 10.67
CA HIS A 39 2.05 4.84 10.33
C HIS A 39 0.57 5.23 10.27
N MET A 40 -0.26 4.46 9.57
CA MET A 40 -1.70 4.72 9.45
C MET A 40 -2.49 4.57 10.76
N SER A 41 -1.90 3.95 11.78
CA SER A 41 -2.47 3.85 13.12
C SER A 41 -2.05 4.99 14.04
N GLU A 42 -1.17 5.89 13.59
CA GLU A 42 -0.74 7.04 14.36
C GLU A 42 -1.84 8.12 14.42
N ARG A 43 -1.83 8.90 15.50
CA ARG A 43 -2.82 9.97 15.73
C ARG A 43 -2.85 11.02 14.61
N TYR A 44 -1.74 11.21 13.92
CA TYR A 44 -1.56 12.24 12.89
C TYR A 44 -1.62 11.68 11.47
N ALA A 45 -1.93 10.39 11.31
CA ALA A 45 -2.16 9.79 10.01
C ALA A 45 -3.33 10.51 9.33
N ASN A 46 -3.14 10.89 8.06
CA ASN A 46 -4.16 11.58 7.31
C ASN A 46 -4.51 10.82 6.02
N SER A 47 -5.67 11.13 5.45
CA SER A 47 -6.13 10.47 4.22
C SER A 47 -5.28 10.81 2.99
N GLY A 48 -4.49 11.88 3.02
CA GLY A 48 -3.52 12.22 1.99
C GLY A 48 -2.31 11.28 1.96
N ASP A 49 -2.09 10.50 3.01
CA ASP A 49 -1.05 9.47 3.02
C ASP A 49 -1.47 8.19 2.28
N ILE A 50 -2.77 8.00 2.02
CA ILE A 50 -3.32 6.73 1.49
C ILE A 50 -2.73 6.41 0.11
N ILE A 51 -2.84 7.34 -0.85
CA ILE A 51 -2.33 7.12 -2.22
C ILE A 51 -0.81 6.88 -2.22
N PRO A 52 0.03 7.71 -1.55
CA PRO A 52 1.47 7.47 -1.46
C PRO A 52 1.79 6.08 -0.89
N HIS A 53 1.14 5.67 0.20
CA HIS A 53 1.39 4.36 0.81
C HIS A 53 1.01 3.21 -0.13
N VAL A 54 -0.12 3.36 -0.82
CA VAL A 54 -0.57 2.37 -1.80
C VAL A 54 0.41 2.27 -2.98
N MET A 55 0.88 3.40 -3.50
CA MET A 55 1.87 3.41 -4.58
C MET A 55 3.20 2.79 -4.14
N ILE A 56 3.73 3.17 -2.97
CA ILE A 56 4.99 2.62 -2.44
C ILE A 56 4.90 1.10 -2.24
N ALA A 57 3.78 0.57 -1.74
CA ALA A 57 3.61 -0.87 -1.56
C ALA A 57 3.53 -1.60 -2.90
N LYS A 58 2.83 -1.01 -3.87
CA LYS A 58 2.76 -1.58 -5.23
C LYS A 58 4.13 -1.61 -5.87
N ASP A 59 4.85 -0.50 -5.82
CA ASP A 59 6.19 -0.36 -6.39
C ASP A 59 7.14 -1.37 -5.77
N TYR A 60 7.11 -1.53 -4.45
CA TYR A 60 7.92 -2.53 -3.75
C TYR A 60 7.64 -3.97 -4.23
N VAL A 61 6.38 -4.35 -4.42
CA VAL A 61 6.02 -5.70 -4.91
C VAL A 61 6.40 -5.90 -6.38
N THR A 62 6.45 -4.83 -7.17
CA THR A 62 6.79 -4.88 -8.60
C THR A 62 8.27 -4.64 -8.90
N ASP A 63 9.01 -4.06 -7.96
CA ASP A 63 10.42 -3.70 -8.11
C ASP A 63 11.29 -4.93 -8.35
N GLU A 64 12.11 -4.88 -9.39
CA GLU A 64 12.90 -6.02 -9.87
C GLU A 64 13.96 -6.44 -8.85
N LEU A 65 14.55 -5.49 -8.13
CA LEU A 65 15.50 -5.79 -7.05
C LEU A 65 14.79 -6.55 -5.92
N THR A 66 13.57 -6.15 -5.59
CA THR A 66 12.75 -6.83 -4.58
C THR A 66 12.34 -8.23 -5.05
N ARG A 67 11.91 -8.40 -6.31
CA ARG A 67 11.60 -9.73 -6.89
C ARG A 67 12.81 -10.66 -6.87
N SER A 68 13.99 -10.16 -7.21
CA SER A 68 15.23 -10.95 -7.17
C SER A 68 15.60 -11.40 -5.76
N ARG A 69 15.48 -10.52 -4.75
CA ARG A 69 15.70 -10.87 -3.33
C ARG A 69 14.71 -11.92 -2.82
N LEU A 70 13.48 -11.89 -3.32
CA LEU A 70 12.39 -12.77 -2.94
C LEU A 70 12.26 -13.99 -3.86
N THR A 71 13.34 -14.40 -4.52
CA THR A 71 13.38 -15.60 -5.37
C THR A 71 12.80 -16.82 -4.63
N GLY A 72 11.90 -17.56 -5.29
CA GLY A 72 11.12 -18.64 -4.69
C GLY A 72 9.71 -18.23 -4.25
N LEU A 73 9.41 -16.93 -4.20
CA LEU A 73 8.08 -16.38 -3.87
C LEU A 73 7.42 -15.66 -5.06
N ASN A 74 7.86 -15.93 -6.29
CA ASN A 74 7.37 -15.24 -7.49
C ASN A 74 5.85 -15.35 -7.66
N THR A 75 5.28 -16.54 -7.44
CA THR A 75 3.83 -16.76 -7.47
C THR A 75 3.14 -15.91 -6.41
N THR A 76 3.67 -15.87 -5.19
CA THR A 76 3.14 -15.05 -4.09
C THR A 76 3.17 -13.57 -4.43
N LEU A 77 4.27 -13.06 -5.02
CA LEU A 77 4.38 -11.66 -5.43
C LEU A 77 3.39 -11.31 -6.55
N THR A 78 3.20 -12.21 -7.51
CA THR A 78 2.21 -12.02 -8.57
C THR A 78 0.78 -11.98 -8.00
N SER A 79 0.40 -12.96 -7.16
CA SER A 79 -0.92 -12.96 -6.50
C SER A 79 -1.13 -11.77 -5.57
N LEU A 80 -0.06 -11.32 -4.90
CA LEU A 80 -0.09 -10.14 -4.03
C LEU A 80 -0.32 -8.88 -4.86
N LYS A 81 0.37 -8.72 -5.99
CA LYS A 81 0.15 -7.60 -6.93
C LYS A 81 -1.29 -7.57 -7.43
N GLU A 82 -1.83 -8.70 -7.88
CA GLU A 82 -3.22 -8.78 -8.37
C GLU A 82 -4.23 -8.44 -7.26
N SER A 83 -3.99 -8.93 -6.05
CA SER A 83 -4.80 -8.59 -4.88
C SER A 83 -4.72 -7.11 -4.54
N PHE A 84 -3.55 -6.51 -4.74
CA PHE A 84 -3.29 -5.10 -4.50
C PHE A 84 -4.08 -4.22 -5.47
N ASP A 85 -3.96 -4.51 -6.76
CA ASP A 85 -4.70 -3.82 -7.83
C ASP A 85 -6.22 -3.93 -7.61
N THR A 86 -6.69 -5.11 -7.21
CA THR A 86 -8.12 -5.33 -6.93
C THR A 86 -8.60 -4.55 -5.71
N ARG A 87 -7.91 -4.67 -4.56
CA ARG A 87 -8.39 -4.12 -3.29
C ARG A 87 -8.19 -2.61 -3.17
N PHE A 88 -7.08 -2.09 -3.70
CA PHE A 88 -6.69 -0.70 -3.52
C PHE A 88 -7.09 0.21 -4.69
N SER A 89 -7.53 -0.34 -5.83
CA SER A 89 -8.07 0.47 -6.95
C SER A 89 -9.12 1.48 -6.49
N LYS A 90 -10.03 1.09 -5.59
CA LYS A 90 -11.07 2.00 -5.08
C LYS A 90 -10.51 3.21 -4.34
N TYR A 91 -9.34 3.10 -3.69
CA TYR A 91 -8.71 4.22 -2.97
C TYR A 91 -7.86 5.08 -3.90
N LEU A 92 -7.18 4.44 -4.87
CA LEU A 92 -6.42 5.15 -5.91
C LEU A 92 -7.33 6.00 -6.81
N ASN A 93 -8.58 5.56 -6.99
CA ASN A 93 -9.57 6.23 -7.82
C ASN A 93 -10.62 7.04 -7.03
N ASP A 94 -10.54 7.07 -5.70
CA ASP A 94 -11.45 7.88 -4.88
C ASP A 94 -11.00 9.34 -4.89
N MET A 95 -11.86 10.21 -5.44
CA MET A 95 -11.59 11.65 -5.53
C MET A 95 -11.32 12.29 -4.16
N ASN A 96 -11.86 11.77 -3.06
CA ASN A 96 -11.54 12.30 -1.72
C ASN A 96 -10.09 11.98 -1.32
N CYS A 97 -9.63 10.76 -1.60
CA CYS A 97 -8.25 10.37 -1.36
C CYS A 97 -7.29 11.15 -2.25
N ILE A 98 -7.66 11.35 -3.53
CA ILE A 98 -6.90 12.14 -4.50
C ILE A 98 -6.77 13.58 -4.02
N ILE A 99 -7.88 14.24 -3.71
CA ILE A 99 -7.88 15.62 -3.21
C ILE A 99 -7.08 15.74 -1.92
N ALA A 100 -7.27 14.83 -0.96
CA ALA A 100 -6.52 14.88 0.30
C ALA A 100 -5.01 14.74 0.08
N THR A 101 -4.60 13.89 -0.87
CA THR A 101 -3.19 13.71 -1.23
C THR A 101 -2.64 14.94 -1.96
N TYR A 102 -3.41 15.52 -2.88
CA TYR A 102 -3.03 16.70 -3.65
C TYR A 102 -2.89 17.96 -2.79
N LEU A 103 -3.75 18.12 -1.79
CA LEU A 103 -3.69 19.23 -0.84
C LEU A 103 -2.53 19.09 0.16
N ASP A 104 -1.92 17.91 0.27
CA ASP A 104 -0.74 17.70 1.10
C ASP A 104 0.53 18.12 0.35
N PRO A 105 1.24 19.17 0.79
CA PRO A 105 2.42 19.66 0.08
C PRO A 105 3.54 18.60 -0.03
N ARG A 106 3.57 17.61 0.87
CA ARG A 106 4.58 16.55 0.87
C ARG A 106 4.46 15.63 -0.34
N HIS A 107 3.28 15.56 -0.95
CA HIS A 107 2.93 14.58 -1.97
C HIS A 107 2.59 15.22 -3.31
N LYS A 108 2.81 16.53 -3.47
CA LYS A 108 2.42 17.30 -4.65
C LYS A 108 3.03 16.76 -5.94
N ASP A 109 4.30 16.36 -5.88
CA ASP A 109 5.08 15.86 -7.02
C ASP A 109 4.50 14.57 -7.62
N LEU A 110 3.64 13.84 -6.90
CA LEU A 110 2.97 12.64 -7.42
C LEU A 110 2.04 12.94 -8.60
N PHE A 111 1.58 14.18 -8.74
CA PHE A 111 0.60 14.57 -9.75
C PHE A 111 1.22 15.25 -10.97
N ASP A 112 2.50 15.60 -10.92
CA ASP A 112 3.17 16.35 -12.00
C ASP A 112 3.30 15.55 -13.29
N ASN A 113 3.34 14.22 -13.19
CA ASN A 113 3.49 13.30 -14.33
C ASN A 113 2.21 12.52 -14.67
N GLU A 114 1.07 12.87 -14.06
CA GLU A 114 -0.19 12.20 -14.39
C GLU A 114 -0.67 12.61 -15.78
N ASP A 115 -1.13 11.63 -16.57
CA ASP A 115 -1.66 11.88 -17.90
C ASP A 115 -2.83 12.87 -17.87
N TYR A 116 -2.95 13.74 -18.87
CA TYR A 116 -4.02 14.74 -18.95
C TYR A 116 -5.44 14.15 -18.83
N GLY A 117 -5.64 12.92 -19.30
CA GLY A 117 -6.91 12.18 -19.20
C GLY A 117 -7.11 11.40 -17.89
N SER A 118 -6.10 11.36 -17.02
CA SER A 118 -6.18 10.71 -15.71
C SER A 118 -7.16 11.47 -14.80
N ILE A 119 -7.94 10.75 -14.00
CA ILE A 119 -8.75 11.35 -12.93
C ILE A 119 -7.88 12.06 -11.87
N ARG A 120 -6.57 11.76 -11.83
CA ARG A 120 -5.57 12.39 -10.97
C ARG A 120 -4.83 13.54 -11.68
N SER A 121 -5.22 13.92 -12.89
CA SER A 121 -4.63 15.10 -13.52
C SER A 121 -4.98 16.35 -12.72
N THR A 122 -4.04 17.29 -12.63
CA THR A 122 -4.21 18.52 -11.84
C THR A 122 -5.50 19.26 -12.21
N ALA A 123 -5.85 19.33 -13.50
CA ALA A 123 -7.08 19.96 -13.97
C ALA A 123 -8.36 19.28 -13.41
N ASN A 124 -8.40 17.95 -13.40
CA ASN A 124 -9.54 17.20 -12.88
C ASN A 124 -9.66 17.35 -11.35
N ILE A 125 -8.54 17.41 -10.65
CA ILE A 125 -8.51 17.62 -9.20
C ILE A 125 -8.99 19.03 -8.84
N GLU A 126 -8.51 20.06 -9.55
CA GLU A 126 -8.92 21.45 -9.35
C GLU A 126 -10.42 21.65 -9.62
N LEU A 127 -10.95 21.05 -10.70
CA LEU A 127 -12.39 21.08 -10.98
C LEU A 127 -13.19 20.45 -9.84
N ALA A 128 -12.78 19.26 -9.35
CA ALA A 128 -13.48 18.58 -8.27
C ALA A 128 -13.42 19.36 -6.93
N LEU A 129 -12.32 20.07 -6.67
CA LEU A 129 -12.19 21.00 -5.55
C LEU A 129 -13.19 22.16 -5.65
N ILE A 130 -13.29 22.78 -6.82
CA ILE A 130 -14.24 23.88 -7.07
C ILE A 130 -15.68 23.39 -6.89
N GLU A 131 -16.04 22.23 -7.46
CA GLU A 131 -17.37 21.65 -7.33
C GLU A 131 -17.75 21.38 -5.88
N LYS A 132 -16.83 20.81 -5.09
CA LYS A 132 -17.02 20.61 -3.64
C LYS A 132 -17.22 21.94 -2.92
N TYR A 133 -16.38 22.94 -3.19
CA TYR A 133 -16.50 24.26 -2.57
C TYR A 133 -17.85 24.91 -2.88
N LEU A 134 -18.27 24.90 -4.14
CA LEU A 134 -19.56 25.44 -4.57
C LEU A 134 -20.75 24.70 -3.96
N LYS A 135 -20.62 23.40 -3.69
CA LYS A 135 -21.64 22.63 -2.98
C LYS A 135 -21.77 23.11 -1.54
N TYR A 136 -20.65 23.22 -0.81
CA TYR A 136 -20.67 23.69 0.58
C TYR A 136 -21.12 25.15 0.72
N ALA A 137 -20.82 26.01 -0.25
CA ALA A 137 -21.25 27.41 -0.23
C ALA A 137 -22.77 27.61 -0.43
N LYS A 138 -23.50 26.56 -0.86
CA LYS A 138 -24.96 26.58 -1.08
C LYS A 138 -25.75 25.95 0.08
N GLU A 139 -25.06 25.32 1.03
CA GLU A 139 -25.61 24.72 2.26
C GLU A 139 -25.52 25.73 3.43
#